data_AF-A0A0M2WT62-F1
#
_entry.id   AF-A0A0M2WT62-F1
#
_cell.length_a   1.000
_cell.length_b   1.000
_cell.length_c   1.000
_cell.angle_alpha   90.00
_cell.angle_beta   90.00
_cell.angle_gamma   90.00
#
_symmetry.space_group_name_H-M   'P 1'
#
loop_
_entity.id
_entity.type
_entity.pdbx_description
1 polymer ?
#
loop_
_entity_poly.entity_id
_entity_poly.type
_entity_poly.pdbx_seq_one_letter_code
_entity_poly.pdbx_strand_id
1 'polypeptide(L)'
;MKSPSLLLCAMVLLAGSASAQDVYKCVQDGHTSYSATPCTGGQLQILEVPSPPPAVDKGAATRQERVASQMEAARKQQEKLEDQARERAAKQREARDKHCAQLRLEQKWAAQDAVGAGDKTRDTAQLKARRAGERLAVECLN
;
A
#
# COMPACT_ATOMS: atom_id res chain seq x y z
N MET A 1 -2.40 -31.93 -49.96
CA MET A 1 -1.44 -31.46 -48.94
C MET A 1 -0.80 -30.16 -49.44
N LYS A 2 -1.31 -29.00 -49.02
CA LYS A 2 -0.64 -27.69 -49.22
C LYS A 2 -0.76 -26.96 -47.89
N SER A 3 0.33 -26.97 -47.13
CA SER A 3 0.38 -26.54 -45.73
C SER A 3 0.04 -25.05 -45.59
N PRO A 4 -0.86 -24.66 -44.66
CA PRO A 4 -1.23 -23.26 -44.41
C PRO A 4 -0.10 -22.48 -43.69
N SER A 5 0.96 -23.16 -43.24
CA SER A 5 2.08 -22.56 -42.51
C SER A 5 2.97 -21.63 -43.35
N LEU A 6 2.90 -21.70 -44.68
CA LEU A 6 3.73 -20.86 -45.57
C LEU A 6 3.14 -19.47 -45.80
N LEU A 7 1.83 -19.29 -45.60
CA LEU A 7 1.14 -18.00 -45.75
C LEU A 7 1.30 -17.09 -44.53
N LEU A 8 1.47 -17.65 -43.34
CA LEU A 8 1.63 -16.86 -42.11
C LEU A 8 3.03 -16.24 -41.98
N CYS A 9 4.07 -16.91 -42.48
CA CYS A 9 5.45 -16.39 -42.43
C CYS A 9 5.70 -15.23 -43.40
N ALA A 10 4.91 -15.09 -44.47
CA ALA A 10 5.07 -14.00 -45.44
C ALA A 10 4.54 -12.64 -44.93
N MET A 11 3.58 -12.61 -44.00
CA MET A 11 3.03 -11.36 -43.47
C MET A 11 3.92 -10.69 -42.41
N VAL A 12 4.79 -11.42 -41.72
CA VAL A 12 5.65 -10.86 -40.67
C VAL A 12 6.82 -10.05 -41.25
N LEU A 13 7.21 -10.28 -42.49
CA LEU A 13 8.35 -9.61 -43.15
C LEU A 13 8.03 -8.19 -43.65
N LEU A 14 6.76 -7.76 -43.69
CA LEU A 14 6.39 -6.40 -44.10
C LEU A 14 6.32 -5.38 -42.94
N ALA A 15 6.55 -5.80 -41.69
CA ALA A 15 6.54 -4.91 -40.53
C ALA A 15 7.94 -4.31 -40.21
N GLY A 16 8.85 -4.27 -41.18
CA GLY A 16 10.20 -3.76 -41.01
C GLY A 16 10.30 -2.26 -41.33
N SER A 17 10.88 -1.50 -40.39
CA SER A 17 11.34 -0.10 -40.47
C SER A 17 10.34 1.01 -40.11
N ALA A 18 9.99 1.10 -38.82
CA ALA A 18 9.73 2.41 -38.20
C ALA A 18 11.09 3.10 -37.96
N SER A 19 11.71 3.59 -39.03
CA SER A 19 12.86 4.50 -38.96
C SER A 19 12.41 5.81 -38.31
N ALA A 20 13.28 6.45 -37.53
CA ALA A 20 13.06 7.82 -37.06
C ALA A 20 12.65 8.70 -38.25
N GLN A 21 11.40 9.17 -38.27
CA GLN A 21 10.91 10.04 -39.32
C GLN A 21 11.47 11.43 -39.04
N ASP A 22 12.61 11.74 -39.63
CA ASP A 22 13.19 13.08 -39.59
C ASP A 22 12.23 14.03 -40.34
N VAL A 23 11.64 14.97 -39.60
CA VAL A 23 10.76 16.00 -40.16
C VAL A 23 11.59 17.26 -40.36
N TYR A 24 11.81 17.63 -41.62
CA TYR A 24 12.58 18.81 -42.00
C TYR A 24 11.65 20.02 -42.14
N LYS A 25 11.99 21.11 -41.45
CA LYS A 25 11.33 22.41 -41.61
C LYS A 25 12.03 23.19 -42.73
N CYS A 26 11.31 23.44 -43.82
CA CYS A 26 11.77 24.27 -44.93
C CYS A 26 11.15 25.67 -44.83
N VAL A 27 11.96 26.72 -44.98
CA VAL A 27 11.48 28.10 -45.07
C VAL A 27 11.93 28.65 -46.42
N GLN A 28 10.98 28.93 -47.32
CA GLN A 28 11.21 29.58 -48.61
C GLN A 28 10.22 30.74 -48.78
N ASP A 29 10.71 31.91 -49.19
CA ASP A 29 9.90 33.12 -49.44
C ASP A 29 8.94 33.49 -48.29
N GLY A 30 9.35 33.26 -47.04
CA GLY A 30 8.55 33.53 -45.83
C GLY A 30 7.49 32.46 -45.50
N HIS A 31 7.32 31.43 -46.33
CA HIS A 31 6.44 30.30 -46.08
C HIS A 31 7.19 29.12 -45.44
N THR A 32 6.60 28.55 -44.38
CA THR A 32 7.15 27.38 -43.68
C THR A 32 6.39 26.12 -44.11
N SER A 33 7.12 25.13 -44.64
CA SER A 33 6.60 23.79 -44.93
C SER A 33 7.38 22.72 -44.18
N TYR A 34 6.71 21.62 -43.84
CA TYR A 34 7.31 20.48 -43.15
C TYR A 34 7.25 19.27 -44.07
N SER A 35 8.39 18.62 -44.31
CA SER A 35 8.50 17.46 -45.19
C SER A 35 9.31 16.34 -44.55
N ALA A 36 9.00 15.11 -44.92
CA ALA A 36 9.82 13.93 -44.61
C ALA A 36 11.04 13.80 -45.55
N THR A 37 11.12 14.64 -46.59
CA THR A 37 12.26 14.72 -47.49
C THR A 37 13.05 16.01 -47.24
N PRO A 38 14.39 15.99 -47.33
CA PRO A 38 15.21 17.17 -47.13
C PRO A 38 14.88 18.25 -48.17
N CYS A 39 14.91 19.52 -47.75
CA CYS A 39 14.55 20.65 -48.60
C CYS A 39 15.49 20.73 -49.82
N THR A 40 14.94 20.73 -51.04
CA THR A 40 15.72 20.92 -52.28
C THR A 40 16.33 22.32 -52.30
N GLY A 41 17.65 22.40 -52.05
CA GLY A 41 18.41 23.66 -51.99
C GLY A 41 18.51 24.30 -50.60
N GLY A 42 18.11 23.61 -49.53
CA GLY A 42 18.21 24.14 -48.16
C GLY A 42 19.62 24.02 -47.57
N GLN A 43 20.15 25.13 -47.05
CA GLN A 43 21.40 25.12 -46.28
C GLN A 43 21.13 24.57 -44.87
N LEU A 44 21.77 23.45 -44.51
CA LEU A 44 21.69 22.84 -43.18
C LEU A 44 22.13 23.85 -42.11
N GLN A 45 21.17 24.37 -41.33
CA GLN A 45 21.48 25.07 -40.09
C GLN A 45 21.64 24.04 -38.99
N ILE A 46 22.89 23.65 -38.73
CA ILE A 46 23.23 22.90 -37.52
C ILE A 46 23.06 23.86 -36.35
N LEU A 47 22.02 23.67 -35.55
CA LEU A 47 21.89 24.39 -34.29
C LEU A 47 22.94 23.82 -33.33
N GLU A 48 23.96 24.62 -33.05
CA GLU A 48 24.95 24.30 -32.03
C GLU A 48 24.27 24.37 -30.67
N VAL A 49 23.95 23.20 -30.11
CA VAL A 49 23.39 23.10 -28.76
C VAL A 49 24.54 23.40 -27.79
N PRO A 50 24.46 24.46 -26.99
CA PRO A 50 25.52 24.76 -26.03
C PRO A 50 25.65 23.60 -25.05
N SER A 51 26.90 23.23 -24.75
CA SER A 51 27.18 22.18 -23.77
C SER A 51 26.53 22.53 -22.43
N PRO A 52 25.83 21.58 -21.76
CA PRO A 52 25.18 21.86 -20.50
C PRO A 52 26.18 22.38 -19.47
N PRO A 53 25.80 23.36 -18.64
CA PRO A 53 26.70 23.89 -17.61
C PRO A 53 27.14 22.75 -16.68
N PRO A 54 28.40 22.75 -16.20
CA PRO A 54 28.87 21.72 -15.29
C PRO A 54 28.02 21.73 -14.02
N ALA A 55 27.35 20.61 -13.74
CA ALA A 55 26.57 20.44 -12.53
C ALA A 55 27.50 20.38 -11.32
N VAL A 56 27.76 21.53 -10.70
CA VAL A 56 28.49 21.62 -9.42
C VAL A 56 27.61 22.25 -8.35
N ASP A 57 26.47 21.61 -8.09
CA ASP A 57 25.80 21.80 -6.81
C ASP A 57 26.56 21.03 -5.74
N LYS A 58 27.61 21.66 -5.21
CA LYS A 58 28.48 21.08 -4.16
C LYS A 58 27.74 20.71 -2.88
N GLY A 59 26.48 21.15 -2.72
CA GLY A 59 25.61 20.82 -1.59
C GLY A 59 24.48 19.85 -1.91
N ALA A 60 24.38 19.33 -3.14
CA ALA A 60 23.31 18.39 -3.50
C ALA A 60 23.35 17.11 -2.67
N ALA A 61 24.55 16.51 -2.54
CA ALA A 61 24.74 15.27 -1.78
C ALA A 61 24.38 15.44 -0.30
N THR A 62 24.81 16.55 0.33
CA THR A 62 24.53 16.82 1.75
C THR A 62 23.05 17.12 1.99
N ARG A 63 22.37 17.82 1.07
CA ARG A 63 20.91 18.01 1.13
C ARG A 63 20.15 16.69 0.98
N GLN A 64 20.56 15.84 0.04
CA GLN A 64 19.95 14.53 -0.18
C GLN A 64 20.09 13.64 1.07
N GLU A 65 21.28 13.60 1.67
CA GLU A 65 21.52 12.87 2.92
C GLU A 65 20.68 13.41 4.09
N ARG A 66 20.55 14.74 4.20
CA ARG A 66 19.71 15.37 5.22
C ARG A 66 18.24 15.04 5.05
N VAL A 67 17.75 14.95 3.81
CA VAL A 67 16.36 14.57 3.51
C VAL A 67 16.16 13.08 3.77
N ALA A 68 17.10 12.22 3.36
CA ALA A 68 17.05 10.79 3.62
C ALA A 68 16.99 10.49 5.13
N SER A 69 17.88 11.09 5.92
CA SER A 69 17.89 10.94 7.38
C SER A 69 16.62 11.44 8.06
N GLN A 70 16.02 12.54 7.58
CA GLN A 70 14.70 12.99 8.07
C GLN A 70 13.59 12.00 7.75
N MET A 71 13.57 11.43 6.53
CA MET A 71 12.58 10.42 6.15
C MET A 71 12.74 9.13 6.97
N GLU A 72 13.97 8.70 7.22
CA GLU A 72 14.24 7.55 8.09
C GLU A 72 13.84 7.81 9.55
N ALA A 73 14.12 9.00 10.08
CA ALA A 73 13.72 9.37 11.43
C ALA A 73 12.19 9.41 11.56
N ALA A 74 11.50 9.97 10.56
CA ALA A 74 10.03 9.98 10.52
C ALA A 74 9.46 8.55 10.47
N ARG A 75 10.04 7.67 9.64
CA ARG A 75 9.64 6.26 9.57
C ARG A 75 9.82 5.54 10.90
N LYS A 76 11.00 5.66 11.52
CA LYS A 76 11.29 5.05 12.83
C LYS A 76 10.36 5.57 13.92
N GLN A 77 10.00 6.85 13.87
CA GLN A 77 9.05 7.42 14.82
C GLN A 77 7.64 6.86 14.62
N GLN A 78 7.19 6.73 13.37
CA GLN A 78 5.91 6.10 13.06
C GLN A 78 5.87 4.64 13.50
N GLU A 79 6.90 3.86 13.16
CA GLU A 79 7.03 2.45 13.58
C GLU A 79 6.96 2.34 15.10
N LYS A 80 7.68 3.19 15.86
CA LYS A 80 7.60 3.20 17.33
C LYS A 80 6.19 3.48 17.86
N LEU A 81 5.47 4.43 17.25
CA LEU A 81 4.10 4.76 17.67
C LEU A 81 3.14 3.61 17.37
N GLU A 82 3.28 2.97 16.21
CA GLU A 82 2.51 1.79 15.84
C GLU A 82 2.80 0.61 16.77
N ASP A 83 4.07 0.36 17.08
CA ASP A 83 4.51 -0.68 18.01
C ASP A 83 3.90 -0.47 19.40
N GLN A 84 3.97 0.76 19.92
CA GLN A 84 3.35 1.12 21.20
C GLN A 84 1.83 0.96 21.17
N ALA A 85 1.18 1.33 20.07
CA ALA A 85 -0.27 1.15 19.92
C ALA A 85 -0.65 -0.33 19.90
N ARG A 86 0.11 -1.18 19.20
CA ARG A 86 -0.08 -2.63 19.18
C ARG A 86 0.13 -3.24 20.57
N GLU A 87 1.16 -2.84 21.29
CA GLU A 87 1.42 -3.31 22.65
C GLU A 87 0.29 -2.93 23.62
N ARG A 88 -0.18 -1.68 23.58
CA ARG A 88 -1.31 -1.23 24.41
C ARG A 88 -2.59 -1.99 24.07
N ALA A 89 -2.89 -2.20 22.79
CA ALA A 89 -4.04 -2.97 22.36
C ALA A 89 -3.94 -4.44 22.79
N ALA A 90 -2.75 -5.05 22.73
CA ALA A 90 -2.53 -6.40 23.21
C ALA A 90 -2.77 -6.51 24.72
N LYS A 91 -2.23 -5.58 25.51
CA LYS A 91 -2.45 -5.53 26.97
C LYS A 91 -3.92 -5.35 27.34
N GLN A 92 -4.65 -4.49 26.63
CA GLN A 92 -6.08 -4.29 26.85
C GLN A 92 -6.89 -5.56 26.51
N ARG A 93 -6.55 -6.25 25.42
CA ARG A 93 -7.17 -7.53 25.06
C ARG A 93 -6.91 -8.59 26.12
N GLU A 94 -5.66 -8.73 26.55
CA GLU A 94 -5.30 -9.70 27.60
C GLU A 94 -6.04 -9.42 28.92
N ALA A 95 -6.11 -8.15 29.34
CA ALA A 95 -6.85 -7.76 30.55
C ALA A 95 -8.34 -8.10 30.44
N ARG A 96 -8.97 -7.78 29.31
CA ARG A 96 -10.37 -8.14 29.02
C ARG A 96 -10.56 -9.66 29.02
N ASP A 97 -9.66 -10.40 28.38
CA ASP A 97 -9.78 -11.85 28.27
C ASP A 97 -9.65 -12.52 29.65
N LYS A 98 -8.72 -12.05 30.50
CA LYS A 98 -8.62 -12.47 31.91
C LYS A 98 -9.89 -12.17 32.70
N HIS A 99 -10.41 -10.95 32.57
CA HIS A 99 -11.65 -10.54 33.21
C HIS A 99 -12.84 -11.42 32.79
N CYS A 100 -12.97 -11.67 31.49
CA CYS A 100 -14.00 -12.56 30.96
C CYS A 100 -13.82 -14.02 31.37
N ALA A 101 -12.57 -14.50 31.51
CA ALA A 101 -12.31 -15.83 32.04
C ALA A 101 -12.75 -15.94 33.51
N GLN A 102 -12.49 -14.91 34.32
CA GLN A 102 -12.95 -14.83 35.71
C GLN A 102 -14.48 -14.86 35.78
N LEU A 103 -15.18 -14.03 35.00
CA LEU A 103 -16.66 -14.01 34.99
C LEU A 103 -17.26 -15.36 34.57
N ARG A 104 -16.65 -16.04 33.58
CA ARG A 104 -17.05 -17.41 33.19
C ARG A 104 -16.91 -18.39 34.34
N LEU A 105 -15.83 -18.29 35.11
CA LEU A 105 -15.60 -19.15 36.26
C LEU A 105 -16.62 -18.87 37.37
N GLU A 106 -16.88 -17.61 37.67
CA GLU A 106 -17.88 -17.19 38.65
C GLU A 106 -19.28 -17.67 38.27
N GLN A 107 -19.67 -17.59 36.99
CA GLN A 107 -20.93 -18.15 36.50
C GLN A 107 -20.99 -19.67 36.72
N LYS A 108 -19.91 -20.40 36.37
CA LYS A 108 -19.85 -21.86 36.54
C LYS A 108 -19.96 -22.27 38.00
N TRP A 109 -19.31 -21.55 38.91
CA TRP A 109 -19.40 -21.82 40.34
C TRP A 109 -20.78 -21.50 40.89
N ALA A 110 -21.35 -20.34 40.53
CA ALA A 110 -22.70 -19.98 40.96
C ALA A 110 -23.75 -20.99 40.46
N ALA A 111 -23.58 -21.55 39.26
CA ALA A 111 -24.44 -22.62 38.75
C ALA A 111 -24.29 -23.92 39.56
N GLN A 112 -23.07 -24.31 39.92
CA GLN A 112 -22.82 -25.49 40.77
C GLN A 112 -23.40 -25.31 42.18
N ASP A 113 -23.20 -24.14 42.78
CA ASP A 113 -23.77 -23.78 44.08
C ASP A 113 -25.30 -23.88 44.05
N ALA A 114 -25.94 -23.43 42.97
CA ALA A 114 -27.39 -23.50 42.80
C ALA A 114 -27.91 -24.94 42.70
N VAL A 115 -27.14 -25.86 42.12
CA VAL A 115 -27.48 -27.29 42.05
C VAL A 115 -27.38 -27.94 43.43
N GLY A 116 -26.38 -27.56 44.24
CA GLY A 116 -26.16 -28.09 45.58
C GLY A 116 -26.97 -27.41 46.70
N ALA A 117 -27.72 -26.34 46.40
CA ALA A 117 -28.43 -25.56 47.40
C ALA A 117 -29.64 -26.31 47.98
N GLY A 118 -29.77 -26.32 49.30
CA GLY A 118 -30.95 -26.84 49.99
C GLY A 118 -32.18 -25.94 49.81
N ASP A 119 -33.36 -26.46 50.13
CA ASP A 119 -34.65 -25.84 49.79
C ASP A 119 -34.79 -24.37 50.23
N LYS A 120 -34.25 -24.00 51.39
CA LYS A 120 -34.33 -22.63 51.93
C LYS A 120 -33.46 -21.62 51.19
N THR A 121 -32.42 -22.06 50.49
CA THR A 121 -31.47 -21.18 49.76
C THR A 121 -31.49 -21.38 48.26
N ARG A 122 -32.38 -22.24 47.75
CA ARG A 122 -32.44 -22.60 46.33
C ARG A 122 -32.72 -21.40 45.43
N ASP A 123 -33.74 -20.61 45.77
CA ASP A 123 -34.15 -19.47 44.94
C ASP A 123 -33.07 -18.36 44.91
N THR A 124 -32.41 -18.12 46.04
CA THR A 124 -31.33 -17.13 46.13
C THR A 124 -30.08 -17.59 45.36
N ALA A 125 -29.75 -18.89 45.42
CA ALA A 125 -28.65 -19.47 44.66
C ALA A 125 -28.93 -19.46 43.15
N GLN A 126 -30.15 -19.78 42.72
CA GLN A 126 -30.57 -19.68 41.32
C GLN A 126 -30.50 -18.25 40.79
N LEU A 127 -30.98 -17.27 41.56
CA LEU A 127 -30.89 -15.85 41.18
C LEU A 127 -29.43 -15.39 41.04
N LYS A 128 -28.54 -15.84 41.94
CA LYS A 128 -27.10 -15.56 41.85
C LYS A 128 -26.50 -16.14 40.57
N ALA A 129 -26.81 -17.39 40.24
CA ALA A 129 -26.36 -18.05 39.01
C ALA A 129 -26.82 -17.29 37.76
N ARG A 130 -28.09 -16.87 37.73
CA ARG A 130 -28.66 -16.09 36.64
C ARG A 130 -27.95 -14.75 36.47
N ARG A 131 -27.79 -13.97 37.56
CA ARG A 131 -27.12 -12.66 37.53
C ARG A 131 -25.66 -12.76 37.11
N ALA A 132 -24.95 -13.81 37.54
CA ALA A 132 -23.58 -14.06 37.11
C ALA A 132 -23.51 -14.30 35.59
N GLY A 133 -24.48 -15.03 35.03
CA GLY A 133 -24.60 -15.23 33.58
C GLY A 133 -24.96 -13.95 32.83
N GLU A 134 -25.89 -13.15 33.33
CA GLU A 134 -26.28 -11.86 32.74
C GLU A 134 -25.08 -10.89 32.69
N ARG A 135 -24.31 -10.79 33.78
CA ARG A 135 -23.09 -9.96 33.82
C ARG A 135 -22.04 -10.42 32.81
N LEU A 136 -21.79 -11.73 32.73
CA LEU A 136 -20.90 -12.29 31.72
C LEU A 136 -21.37 -11.96 30.30
N ALA A 137 -22.67 -12.06 30.03
CA ALA A 137 -23.23 -11.77 28.72
C ALA A 137 -23.02 -10.30 28.32
N VAL A 138 -23.29 -9.37 29.24
CA VAL A 138 -23.15 -7.93 29.00
C VAL A 138 -21.69 -7.55 28.72
N GLU A 139 -20.75 -8.10 29.47
CA GLU A 139 -19.36 -7.65 29.43
C GLU A 139 -18.49 -8.40 28.41
N CYS A 140 -18.86 -9.63 28.04
CA CYS A 140 -17.97 -10.54 27.29
C CYS A 140 -18.59 -11.25 26.09
N LEU A 141 -19.92 -11.18 25.91
CA LEU A 141 -20.62 -11.83 24.78
C LEU A 141 -21.30 -10.83 23.84
N ASN A 142 -21.15 -9.52 24.10
CA ASN A 142 -21.55 -8.44 23.21
C ASN A 142 -20.46 -8.10 22.18
#